data_AF-A0A436QM25-F1
#
_entry.id   AF-A0A436QM25-F1
#
_cell.length_a   1.000
_cell.length_b   1.000
_cell.length_c   1.000
_cell.angle_alpha   90.00
_cell.angle_beta   90.00
_cell.angle_gamma   90.00
#
_symmetry.space_group_name_H-M   'P 1'
#
loop_
_entity.id
_entity.type
_entity.pdbx_description
1 polymer ?
#
loop_
_entity_poly.entity_id
_entity_poly.type
_entity_poly.pdbx_seq_one_letter_code
_entity_poly.pdbx_strand_id
1 'polypeptide(L)'
;MVVTPPRRGQPGNAQHKAGEEIAGLAARKAAARLLAAVIDARTPLDGLTDNEHGHPQYKALDGRDRALVRAILVTALRHRMTIAGLLSRRLEKPLPANATALSHILNVAAAQILFLDVPDSAAVDLAVTHAKSDPRTTRFSGLV
;
A
#
# COMPACT_ATOMS: atom_id res chain seq x y z
N MET A 1 -52.39 -19.19 29.42
CA MET A 1 -52.04 -18.40 28.21
C MET A 1 -50.86 -17.52 28.58
N VAL A 2 -49.63 -18.00 28.39
CA VAL A 2 -48.40 -17.29 28.82
C VAL A 2 -47.89 -16.53 27.61
N VAL A 3 -47.98 -15.20 27.65
CA VAL A 3 -47.49 -14.30 26.60
C VAL A 3 -46.00 -14.06 26.83
N THR A 4 -45.19 -14.60 25.93
CA THR A 4 -43.75 -14.37 25.81
C THR A 4 -43.48 -12.92 25.38
N PRO A 5 -42.59 -12.15 26.05
CA PRO A 5 -42.20 -10.84 25.55
C PRO A 5 -41.21 -10.95 24.37
N PRO A 6 -41.27 -10.04 23.38
CA PRO A 6 -40.39 -10.09 22.22
C PRO A 6 -38.95 -9.69 22.58
N ARG A 7 -37.99 -10.48 22.08
CA ARG A 7 -36.55 -10.23 22.19
C ARG A 7 -36.19 -8.89 21.53
N ARG A 8 -35.61 -8.00 22.33
CA ARG A 8 -35.03 -6.71 21.95
C ARG A 8 -33.94 -6.94 20.90
N GLY A 9 -34.19 -6.53 19.65
CA GLY A 9 -33.20 -6.56 18.59
C GLY A 9 -32.02 -5.65 18.92
N GLN A 10 -30.82 -6.22 19.01
CA GLN A 10 -29.57 -5.49 19.09
C GLN A 10 -29.36 -4.70 17.78
N PRO A 11 -29.12 -3.38 17.82
CA PRO A 11 -28.64 -2.63 16.67
C PRO A 11 -27.12 -2.82 16.60
N GLY A 12 -26.69 -3.98 16.11
CA GLY A 12 -25.28 -4.38 16.16
C GLY A 12 -24.77 -4.91 14.83
N ASN A 13 -25.06 -4.25 13.70
CA ASN A 13 -24.32 -4.56 12.46
C ASN A 13 -24.40 -3.51 11.34
N ALA A 14 -24.53 -2.22 11.67
CA ALA A 14 -24.49 -1.15 10.65
C ALA A 14 -23.10 -0.51 10.50
N GLN A 15 -22.16 -0.78 11.41
CA GLN A 15 -20.81 -0.18 11.39
C GLN A 15 -19.76 -1.03 10.67
N HIS A 16 -20.04 -2.29 10.34
CA HIS A 16 -19.09 -3.16 9.64
C HIS A 16 -19.08 -3.00 8.12
N LYS A 17 -20.06 -2.31 7.52
CA LYS A 17 -20.18 -2.19 6.06
C LYS A 17 -19.61 -0.91 5.44
N ALA A 18 -19.16 0.05 6.26
CA ALA A 18 -18.54 1.30 5.78
C ALA A 18 -17.04 1.42 6.11
N GLY A 19 -16.48 0.46 6.87
CA GLY A 19 -15.09 0.45 7.32
C GLY A 19 -14.18 -0.56 6.59
N GLU A 20 -14.66 -1.15 5.50
CA GLU A 20 -13.95 -2.17 4.72
C GLU A 20 -13.29 -1.60 3.44
N GLU A 21 -13.04 -0.29 3.41
CA GLU A 21 -11.86 0.19 2.68
C GLU A 21 -10.63 -0.35 3.42
N ILE A 22 -10.10 -1.47 2.95
CA ILE A 22 -9.01 -2.27 3.55
C ILE A 22 -8.05 -1.38 4.38
N ALA A 23 -8.08 -1.53 5.70
CA ALA A 23 -7.34 -0.66 6.61
C ALA A 23 -5.85 -0.56 6.21
N GLY A 24 -5.36 0.67 6.05
CA GLY A 24 -3.99 0.96 5.62
C GLY A 24 -3.71 0.75 4.12
N LEU A 25 -4.72 0.49 3.27
CA LEU A 25 -4.56 0.48 1.81
C LEU A 25 -4.23 1.88 1.29
N ALA A 26 -4.90 2.91 1.80
CA ALA A 26 -4.65 4.30 1.44
C ALA A 26 -3.19 4.71 1.70
N ALA A 27 -2.67 4.34 2.89
CA ALA A 27 -1.27 4.53 3.25
C ALA A 27 -0.32 3.87 2.25
N ARG A 28 -0.55 2.59 1.91
CA ARG A 28 0.33 1.85 0.98
C ARG A 28 0.24 2.37 -0.45
N LYS A 29 -0.94 2.82 -0.89
CA LYS A 29 -1.12 3.49 -2.18
C LYS A 29 -0.35 4.80 -2.23
N ALA A 30 -0.46 5.61 -1.17
CA ALA A 30 0.33 6.83 -1.03
C ALA A 30 1.84 6.51 -1.04
N ALA A 31 2.30 5.50 -0.30
CA ALA A 31 3.70 5.12 -0.25
C ALA A 31 4.28 4.75 -1.64
N ALA A 32 3.58 3.96 -2.46
CA ALA A 32 4.09 3.63 -3.80
C ALA A 32 4.11 4.84 -4.74
N ARG A 33 3.12 5.73 -4.63
CA ARG A 33 3.08 6.98 -5.40
C ARG A 33 4.17 7.95 -5.00
N LEU A 34 4.41 8.11 -3.70
CA LEU A 34 5.51 8.93 -3.18
C LEU A 34 6.85 8.32 -3.58
N LEU A 35 7.00 7.00 -3.53
CA LEU A 35 8.22 6.32 -3.98
C LEU A 35 8.49 6.59 -5.48
N ALA A 36 7.46 6.55 -6.31
CA ALA A 36 7.56 6.93 -7.72
C ALA A 36 8.00 8.39 -7.90
N ALA A 37 7.43 9.33 -7.13
CA ALA A 37 7.84 10.74 -7.16
C ALA A 37 9.29 10.95 -6.71
N VAL A 38 9.76 10.20 -5.72
CA VAL A 38 11.16 10.26 -5.27
C VAL A 38 12.11 9.72 -6.34
N ILE A 39 11.80 8.56 -6.93
CA ILE A 39 12.71 7.89 -7.87
C ILE A 39 12.64 8.51 -9.27
N ASP A 40 11.44 8.66 -9.81
CA ASP A 40 11.23 9.05 -11.20
C ASP A 40 11.28 10.58 -11.36
N ALA A 41 10.65 11.32 -10.45
CA ALA A 41 10.63 12.78 -10.48
C ALA A 41 11.76 13.42 -9.64
N ARG A 42 12.66 12.62 -9.04
CA ARG A 42 13.79 13.06 -8.21
C ARG A 42 13.41 14.09 -7.13
N THR A 43 12.20 13.96 -6.59
CA THR A 43 11.68 14.87 -5.58
C THR A 43 12.20 14.44 -4.20
N PRO A 44 12.64 15.36 -3.33
CA PRO A 44 13.13 15.00 -2.01
C PRO A 44 12.01 14.38 -1.15
N LEU A 45 12.35 13.30 -0.45
CA LEU A 45 11.43 12.58 0.45
C LEU A 45 10.88 13.50 1.55
N ASP A 46 11.74 14.34 2.12
CA ASP A 46 11.36 15.24 3.21
C ASP A 46 10.27 16.22 2.76
N GLY A 47 10.39 16.76 1.54
CA GLY A 47 9.38 17.64 0.96
C GLY A 47 8.06 16.91 0.68
N LEU A 48 8.09 15.66 0.24
CA LEU A 48 6.88 14.87 -0.02
C LEU A 48 6.15 14.43 1.25
N THR A 49 6.89 14.24 2.35
CA THR A 49 6.37 13.76 3.64
C THR A 49 6.19 14.89 4.66
N ASP A 50 6.24 16.14 4.21
CA ASP A 50 5.89 17.32 5.00
C ASP A 50 4.38 17.33 5.30
N ASN A 51 4.02 17.71 6.53
CA ASN A 51 2.64 17.85 6.95
C ASN A 51 1.97 19.12 6.41
N GLU A 52 2.74 20.16 6.13
CA GLU A 52 2.22 21.46 5.67
C GLU A 52 2.28 21.59 4.15
N HIS A 53 3.44 21.29 3.55
CA HIS A 53 3.67 21.44 2.11
C HIS A 53 3.80 20.13 1.32
N GLY A 54 3.59 18.99 1.98
CA GLY A 54 3.79 17.69 1.37
C GLY A 54 2.70 17.26 0.40
N HIS A 55 2.86 16.03 -0.09
CA HIS A 55 1.99 15.49 -1.13
C HIS A 55 0.52 15.44 -0.65
N PRO A 56 -0.47 15.81 -1.47
CA PRO A 56 -1.88 15.86 -1.05
C PRO A 56 -2.40 14.54 -0.45
N GLN A 57 -1.94 13.41 -0.99
CA GLN A 57 -2.31 12.08 -0.47
C GLN A 57 -1.63 11.73 0.85
N TYR A 58 -0.47 12.33 1.14
CA TYR A 58 0.18 12.15 2.43
C TYR A 58 -0.51 13.01 3.51
N LYS A 59 -0.91 14.22 3.15
CA LYS A 59 -1.65 15.14 4.03
C LYS A 59 -3.06 14.65 4.36
N ALA A 60 -3.70 13.92 3.44
CA ALA A 60 -5.02 13.34 3.65
C ALA A 60 -5.03 12.15 4.63
N LEU A 61 -3.86 11.63 5.01
CA LEU A 61 -3.75 10.49 5.92
C LEU A 61 -3.75 10.93 7.39
N ASP A 62 -4.25 10.05 8.25
CA ASP A 62 -4.17 10.23 9.69
C ASP A 62 -2.72 10.11 10.21
N GLY A 63 -2.48 10.40 11.48
CA GLY A 63 -1.12 10.38 12.04
C GLY A 63 -0.48 8.98 12.00
N ARG A 64 -1.29 7.93 12.11
CA ARG A 64 -0.83 6.53 12.12
C ARG A 64 -0.39 6.08 10.74
N ASP A 65 -1.21 6.34 9.72
CA ASP A 65 -0.92 6.00 8.34
C ASP A 65 0.25 6.83 7.81
N ARG A 66 0.40 8.08 8.24
CA ARG A 66 1.59 8.90 7.93
C ARG A 66 2.88 8.28 8.47
N ALA A 67 2.86 7.79 9.72
CA ALA A 67 4.01 7.10 10.30
C ALA A 67 4.34 5.81 9.51
N LEU A 68 3.31 5.05 9.12
CA LEU A 68 3.46 3.85 8.29
C LEU A 68 4.06 4.19 6.91
N VAL A 69 3.58 5.24 6.24
CA VAL A 69 4.11 5.68 4.95
C VAL A 69 5.59 6.04 5.06
N ARG A 70 5.98 6.81 6.07
CA ARG A 70 7.40 7.16 6.29
C ARG A 70 8.24 5.91 6.55
N ALA A 71 7.77 4.99 7.38
CA ALA A 71 8.48 3.75 7.66
C ALA A 71 8.69 2.92 6.38
N ILE A 72 7.65 2.76 5.55
CA ILE A 72 7.73 2.08 4.26
C ILE A 72 8.71 2.78 3.32
N LEU A 73 8.61 4.11 3.17
CA LEU A 73 9.46 4.87 2.24
C LEU A 73 10.93 4.80 2.63
N VAL A 74 11.26 5.04 3.89
CA VAL A 74 12.65 4.98 4.39
C VAL A 74 13.22 3.57 4.20
N THR A 75 12.44 2.54 4.51
CA THR A 75 12.85 1.14 4.38
C THR A 75 13.04 0.73 2.92
N ALA A 76 12.08 1.07 2.05
CA ALA A 76 12.15 0.77 0.62
C ALA A 76 13.33 1.46 -0.05
N LEU A 77 13.63 2.72 0.31
CA LEU A 77 14.79 3.45 -0.21
C LEU A 77 16.11 2.88 0.30
N ARG A 78 16.20 2.55 1.61
CA ARG A 78 17.40 1.97 2.22
C ARG A 78 17.77 0.61 1.63
N HIS A 79 16.77 -0.24 1.37
CA HIS A 79 16.97 -1.60 0.87
C HIS A 79 16.68 -1.75 -0.63
N ARG A 80 16.59 -0.65 -1.37
CA ARG A 80 16.16 -0.65 -2.78
C ARG A 80 16.99 -1.59 -3.66
N MET A 81 18.31 -1.57 -3.53
CA MET A 81 19.18 -2.42 -4.35
C MET A 81 19.04 -3.89 -3.98
N THR A 82 18.88 -4.20 -2.69
CA THR A 82 18.62 -5.55 -2.19
C THR A 82 17.29 -6.08 -2.71
N ILE A 83 16.22 -5.29 -2.59
CA ILE A 83 14.88 -5.64 -3.05
C ILE A 83 14.87 -5.83 -4.57
N ALA A 84 15.49 -4.91 -5.33
CA ALA A 84 15.62 -5.04 -6.78
C ALA A 84 16.34 -6.34 -7.17
N GLY A 85 17.45 -6.67 -6.50
CA GLY A 85 18.19 -7.92 -6.75
C GLY A 85 17.39 -9.18 -6.42
N LEU A 86 16.59 -9.16 -5.35
CA LEU A 86 15.71 -10.27 -4.99
C LEU A 86 14.57 -10.43 -6.00
N LEU A 87 13.95 -9.32 -6.42
CA LEU A 87 12.92 -9.32 -7.45
C LEU A 87 13.47 -9.86 -8.77
N SER A 88 14.64 -9.40 -9.23
CA SER A 88 15.27 -9.89 -10.46
C SER A 88 15.55 -11.39 -10.46
N ARG A 89 15.77 -12.02 -9.29
CA ARG A 89 15.94 -13.47 -9.16
C ARG A 89 14.64 -14.25 -9.15
N ARG A 90 13.52 -13.60 -8.81
CA ARG A 90 12.18 -14.21 -8.71
C ARG A 90 11.35 -14.01 -9.97
N LEU A 91 11.61 -12.95 -10.72
CA LEU A 91 10.96 -12.69 -11.99
C LEU A 91 11.62 -13.52 -13.10
N GLU A 92 10.83 -14.36 -13.77
CA GLU A 92 11.28 -15.11 -14.95
C GLU A 92 11.65 -14.20 -16.13
N LYS A 93 10.98 -13.04 -16.24
CA LYS A 93 11.25 -12.00 -17.23
C LYS A 93 11.41 -10.66 -16.52
N PRO A 94 12.45 -9.87 -16.85
CA PRO A 94 12.61 -8.54 -16.27
C PRO A 94 11.39 -7.68 -16.60
N LEU A 95 10.99 -6.82 -15.64
CA LEU A 95 9.91 -5.86 -15.85
C LEU A 95 10.25 -4.96 -17.05
N PRO A 96 9.30 -4.77 -18.00
CA PRO A 96 9.54 -3.87 -19.13
C PRO A 96 9.71 -2.44 -18.62
N ALA A 97 10.49 -1.63 -19.34
CA ALA A 97 10.80 -0.25 -18.93
C ALA A 97 9.55 0.64 -18.75
N ASN A 98 8.41 0.25 -19.32
CA ASN A 98 7.12 0.93 -19.18
C ASN A 98 6.31 0.51 -17.93
N ALA A 99 6.81 -0.43 -17.12
CA ALA A 99 6.17 -0.94 -15.91
C ALA A 99 6.79 -0.35 -14.62
N THR A 100 7.20 0.92 -14.65
CA THR A 100 7.77 1.62 -13.49
C THR A 100 6.82 1.62 -12.29
N ALA A 101 5.52 1.87 -12.53
CA ALA A 101 4.49 1.82 -11.49
C ALA A 101 4.44 0.45 -10.79
N LEU A 102 4.50 -0.66 -11.54
CA LEU A 102 4.53 -2.00 -10.96
C LEU A 102 5.83 -2.25 -10.19
N SER A 103 6.97 -1.78 -10.71
CA SER A 103 8.24 -1.87 -10.01
C SER A 103 8.19 -1.18 -8.64
N HIS A 104 7.58 0.01 -8.55
CA HIS A 104 7.42 0.72 -7.29
C HIS A 104 6.48 -0.01 -6.33
N ILE A 105 5.38 -0.58 -6.82
CA ILE A 105 4.46 -1.40 -6.02
C ILE A 105 5.18 -2.63 -5.45
N LEU A 106 5.93 -3.35 -6.28
CA LEU A 106 6.72 -4.51 -5.85
C LEU A 106 7.79 -4.14 -4.82
N ASN A 107 8.45 -2.99 -4.99
CA ASN A 107 9.41 -2.49 -4.00
C ASN A 107 8.74 -2.19 -2.66
N VAL A 108 7.58 -1.53 -2.67
CA VAL A 108 6.81 -1.24 -1.45
C VAL A 108 6.29 -2.51 -0.78
N ALA A 109 5.83 -3.49 -1.54
CA ALA A 109 5.36 -4.76 -1.01
C ALA A 109 6.51 -5.58 -0.40
N ALA A 110 7.62 -5.70 -1.12
CA ALA A 110 8.82 -6.38 -0.63
C ALA A 110 9.41 -5.69 0.61
N ALA A 111 9.41 -4.36 0.67
CA ALA A 111 9.87 -3.63 1.86
C ALA A 111 9.03 -3.97 3.10
N GLN A 112 7.72 -4.15 2.92
CA GLN A 112 6.81 -4.51 4.01
C GLN A 112 7.01 -5.94 4.51
N ILE A 113 7.11 -6.90 3.58
CA ILE A 113 7.28 -8.32 3.90
C ILE A 113 8.65 -8.58 4.53
N LEU A 114 9.71 -8.03 3.94
CA LEU A 114 11.08 -8.38 4.31
C LEU A 114 11.61 -7.62 5.53
N PHE A 115 11.03 -6.46 5.86
CA PHE A 115 11.64 -5.54 6.83
C PHE A 115 10.65 -4.87 7.81
N LEU A 116 9.33 -5.01 7.64
CA LEU A 116 8.34 -4.38 8.51
C LEU A 116 7.40 -5.39 9.19
N ASP A 117 7.74 -6.68 9.16
CA ASP A 117 6.96 -7.78 9.76
C ASP A 117 5.47 -7.78 9.37
N VAL A 118 5.17 -7.28 8.18
CA VAL A 118 3.79 -7.29 7.64
C VAL A 118 3.49 -8.70 7.13
N PRO A 119 2.36 -9.31 7.52
CA PRO A 119 1.99 -10.64 7.05
C PRO A 119 2.00 -10.75 5.51
N ASP A 120 2.61 -11.80 4.98
CA ASP A 120 2.80 -12.04 3.54
C ASP A 120 1.47 -11.95 2.76
N SER A 121 0.39 -12.55 3.28
CA SER A 121 -0.93 -12.52 2.65
C SER A 121 -1.48 -11.10 2.53
N ALA A 122 -1.31 -10.27 3.56
CA ALA A 122 -1.75 -8.88 3.54
C ALA A 122 -0.94 -8.07 2.51
N ALA A 123 0.38 -8.25 2.47
CA ALA A 123 1.22 -7.52 1.53
C ALA A 123 0.93 -7.90 0.06
N VAL A 124 0.67 -9.17 -0.22
CA VAL A 124 0.30 -9.67 -1.55
C VAL A 124 -1.09 -9.18 -1.96
N ASP A 125 -2.12 -9.36 -1.13
CA ASP A 125 -3.49 -8.91 -1.42
C ASP A 125 -3.54 -7.41 -1.71
N LEU A 126 -2.72 -6.63 -1.00
CA LEU A 126 -2.60 -5.19 -1.18
C LEU A 126 -1.81 -4.84 -2.45
N ALA A 127 -0.76 -5.59 -2.80
CA ALA A 127 -0.03 -5.41 -4.06
C ALA A 127 -0.92 -5.72 -5.27
N VAL A 128 -1.68 -6.82 -5.22
CA VAL A 128 -2.65 -7.22 -6.25
C VAL A 128 -3.77 -6.19 -6.36
N THR A 129 -4.35 -5.76 -5.24
CA THR A 129 -5.39 -4.73 -5.20
C THR A 129 -4.88 -3.39 -5.75
N HIS A 130 -3.65 -3.02 -5.42
CA HIS A 130 -3.02 -1.81 -5.96
C HIS A 130 -2.78 -1.93 -7.47
N ALA A 131 -2.21 -3.04 -7.93
CA ALA A 131 -1.94 -3.30 -9.35
C ALA A 131 -3.22 -3.34 -10.20
N LYS A 132 -4.32 -3.86 -9.65
CA LYS A 132 -5.64 -3.83 -10.29
C LYS A 132 -6.25 -2.43 -10.34
N SER A 133 -5.99 -1.59 -9.34
CA SER A 133 -6.53 -0.24 -9.24
C SER A 133 -5.84 0.82 -10.10
N ASP A 134 -4.65 0.55 -10.64
CA ASP A 134 -3.94 1.46 -11.54
C ASP A 134 -4.05 0.97 -12.99
N PRO A 135 -4.70 1.74 -13.91
CA PRO A 135 -4.87 1.38 -15.32
C PRO A 135 -3.55 1.04 -16.04
N ARG A 136 -2.41 1.58 -15.56
CA ARG A 136 -1.09 1.35 -16.14
C ARG A 136 -0.49 0.00 -15.74
N THR A 137 -0.98 -0.58 -14.64
CA THR A 137 -0.52 -1.88 -14.11
C THR A 137 -1.57 -2.98 -14.25
N THR A 138 -2.83 -2.66 -14.59
CA THR A 138 -3.91 -3.65 -14.76
C THR A 138 -3.53 -4.78 -15.72
N ARG A 139 -2.80 -4.48 -16.81
CA ARG A 139 -2.30 -5.46 -17.79
C ARG A 139 -1.26 -6.46 -17.24
N PHE A 140 -0.70 -6.17 -16.07
CA PHE A 140 0.32 -6.98 -15.39
C PHE A 140 -0.20 -7.59 -14.07
N SER A 141 -1.50 -7.51 -13.81
CA SER A 141 -2.11 -8.01 -12.57
C SER A 141 -1.99 -9.53 -12.36
N GLY A 142 -1.61 -10.30 -13.39
CA GLY A 142 -1.28 -11.73 -13.27
C GLY A 142 0.18 -12.04 -12.91
N LEU A 143 1.05 -11.02 -12.77
CA LEU A 143 2.44 -11.16 -12.33
C LEU A 143 2.63 -10.89 -10.83
N VAL A 144 1.54 -10.53 -10.14
CA VAL A 144 1.49 -10.25 -8.69
C VAL A 144 0.56 -11.22 -7.99
#